data_AF-A0AAE3H7X0-F1
#
_entry.id   AF-A0AAE3H7X0-F1
#
_cell.length_a   1.000
_cell.length_b   1.000
_cell.length_c   1.000
_cell.angle_alpha   90.00
_cell.angle_beta   90.00
_cell.angle_gamma   90.00
#
_symmetry.space_group_name_H-M   'P 1'
#
loop_
_entity.id
_entity.type
_entity.pdbx_description
1 polymer ?
#
loop_
_entity_poly.entity_id
_entity_poly.type
_entity_poly.pdbx_seq_one_letter_code
_entity_poly.pdbx_strand_id
1 'polypeptide(L)'
;MRDTLQACYKLAERNTKDPEFEQLRRGINNFTNFTIQRFRIEEAIRAAAKTAYHTRLLTAETRIQRYATQEVIKDWTITSPVYPKLQKLKKNNPEAYYYWYLALE
;
A
#
# COMPACT_ATOMS: atom_id res chain seq x y z
N MET A 1 6.81 -5.50 -13.35
CA MET A 1 5.78 -4.90 -12.47
C MET A 1 5.42 -5.78 -11.27
N ARG A 2 5.62 -7.11 -11.31
CA ARG A 2 5.35 -8.00 -10.16
C ARG A 2 6.25 -7.70 -8.96
N ASP A 3 7.53 -7.38 -9.18
CA ASP A 3 8.48 -7.04 -8.10
C ASP A 3 8.05 -5.79 -7.31
N THR A 4 7.52 -4.79 -8.02
CA THR A 4 7.01 -3.55 -7.41
C THR A 4 5.82 -3.83 -6.48
N LEU A 5 4.87 -4.68 -6.92
CA LEU A 5 3.73 -5.09 -6.12
C LEU A 5 4.16 -5.90 -4.90
N GLN A 6 5.14 -6.80 -5.05
CA GLN A 6 5.69 -7.58 -3.96
C GLN A 6 6.37 -6.68 -2.90
N ALA A 7 7.18 -5.72 -3.33
CA ALA A 7 7.81 -4.76 -2.42
C ALA A 7 6.76 -3.90 -1.68
N CYS A 8 5.74 -3.42 -2.40
CA CYS A 8 4.64 -2.66 -1.80
C CYS A 8 3.86 -3.49 -0.78
N TYR A 9 3.62 -4.78 -1.09
CA TYR A 9 2.94 -5.69 -0.18
C TYR A 9 3.78 -5.97 1.07
N LYS A 10 5.07 -6.23 0.93
CA LYS A 10 5.99 -6.44 2.07
C LYS A 10 5.97 -5.25 3.03
N LEU A 11 5.91 -4.03 2.50
CA LEU A 11 5.77 -2.82 3.31
C LEU A 11 4.43 -2.76 4.05
N ALA A 12 3.34 -3.08 3.37
CA ALA A 12 1.98 -3.15 3.94
C ALA A 12 1.85 -4.26 5.00
N GLU A 13 2.62 -5.34 4.87
CA GLU A 13 2.62 -6.49 5.76
C GLU A 13 3.12 -6.15 7.18
N ARG A 14 3.99 -5.14 7.30
CA ARG A 14 4.63 -4.68 8.55
C ARG A 14 5.27 -5.83 9.34
N ASN A 15 5.87 -6.79 8.65
CA ASN A 15 6.46 -7.97 9.28
C ASN A 15 7.89 -7.70 9.73
N THR A 16 8.08 -7.35 11.01
CA THR A 16 9.41 -7.06 11.59
C THR A 16 10.36 -8.24 11.65
N LYS A 17 9.87 -9.47 11.42
CA LYS A 17 10.72 -10.67 11.34
C LYS A 17 11.30 -10.89 9.94
N ASP A 18 10.80 -10.17 8.94
CA ASP A 18 11.22 -10.32 7.56
C ASP A 18 12.42 -9.40 7.27
N PRO A 19 13.57 -9.94 6.80
CA PRO A 19 14.75 -9.13 6.51
C PRO A 19 14.50 -8.11 5.39
N GLU A 20 13.63 -8.41 4.42
CA GLU A 20 13.27 -7.47 3.34
C GLU A 20 12.50 -6.27 3.91
N PHE A 21 11.59 -6.52 4.86
CA PHE A 21 10.86 -5.45 5.52
C PHE A 21 11.78 -4.55 6.35
N GLU A 22 12.72 -5.13 7.10
CA GLU A 22 13.70 -4.33 7.84
C GLU A 22 14.61 -3.52 6.91
N GLN A 23 14.99 -4.06 5.76
CA GLN A 23 15.75 -3.32 4.75
C GLN A 23 14.96 -2.13 4.21
N LEU A 24 13.69 -2.33 3.84
CA LEU A 24 12.80 -1.26 3.39
C LEU A 24 12.59 -0.21 4.48
N ARG A 25 12.35 -0.63 5.73
CA ARG A 25 12.16 0.24 6.88
C ARG A 25 13.40 1.09 7.15
N ARG A 26 14.59 0.50 7.09
CA ARG A 26 15.88 1.22 7.21
C ARG A 26 16.04 2.23 6.08
N GLY A 27 15.75 1.84 4.84
CA GLY A 27 15.79 2.76 3.69
C GLY A 27 14.89 3.97 3.87
N ILE A 28 13.64 3.75 4.30
CA ILE A 28 12.67 4.82 4.57
C ILE A 28 13.17 5.73 5.70
N ASN A 29 13.65 5.16 6.81
CA ASN A 29 14.18 5.94 7.93
C ASN A 29 15.39 6.80 7.51
N ASN A 30 16.31 6.25 6.72
CA ASN A 30 17.45 7.00 6.20
C ASN A 30 16.99 8.14 5.28
N PHE A 31 15.93 7.91 4.50
CA PHE A 31 15.37 8.91 3.59
C PHE A 31 14.59 10.02 4.30
N THR A 32 14.01 9.75 5.48
CA THR A 32 13.17 10.74 6.19
C THR A 32 13.87 12.05 6.56
N ASN A 33 15.20 12.07 6.64
CA ASN A 33 15.96 13.29 6.89
C ASN A 33 16.06 14.21 5.66
N PHE A 34 15.73 13.69 4.47
CA PHE A 34 15.77 14.42 3.21
C PHE A 34 14.39 14.87 2.73
N THR A 35 13.33 14.45 3.42
CA THR A 35 11.95 14.79 3.03
C THR A 35 11.50 16.12 3.61
N ILE A 36 10.88 16.96 2.78
CA ILE A 36 10.27 18.24 3.19
C ILE A 36 9.15 18.02 4.22
N GLN A 37 8.41 16.92 4.07
CA GLN A 37 7.32 16.53 4.96
C GLN A 37 7.66 15.24 5.71
N ARG A 38 7.04 15.06 6.88
CA ARG A 38 7.28 13.90 7.74
C ARG A 38 6.85 12.59 7.06
N PHE A 39 7.80 11.85 6.51
CA PHE A 39 7.52 10.62 5.78
C PHE A 39 7.73 9.36 6.63
N ARG A 40 6.76 9.02 7.47
CA ARG A 40 6.85 7.82 8.33
C ARG A 40 6.47 6.53 7.59
N ILE A 41 6.70 5.39 8.23
CA ILE A 41 6.28 4.08 7.73
C ILE A 41 4.79 4.03 7.32
N GLU A 42 3.91 4.78 8.00
CA GLU A 42 2.49 4.83 7.65
C GLU A 42 2.24 5.55 6.33
N GLU A 43 2.93 6.67 6.10
CA GLU A 43 2.90 7.40 4.83
C GLU A 43 3.51 6.56 3.71
N ALA A 44 4.59 5.82 4.01
CA ALA A 44 5.20 4.90 3.08
C ALA A 44 4.25 3.76 2.69
N ILE A 45 3.46 3.21 3.63
CA ILE A 45 2.43 2.20 3.33
C ILE A 45 1.33 2.78 2.42
N ARG A 46 0.88 4.02 2.67
CA ARG A 46 -0.10 4.70 1.80
C ARG A 46 0.47 4.93 0.40
N ALA A 47 1.70 5.40 0.30
CA ALA A 47 2.39 5.60 -0.97
C ALA A 47 2.60 4.28 -1.73
N ALA A 48 2.94 3.20 -1.03
CA ALA A 48 3.07 1.86 -1.61
C ALA A 48 1.72 1.37 -2.16
N ALA A 49 0.61 1.55 -1.44
CA ALA A 49 -0.72 1.20 -1.92
C ALA A 49 -1.09 1.98 -3.21
N LYS A 50 -0.82 3.29 -3.24
CA LYS A 50 -1.01 4.12 -4.44
C LYS A 50 -0.13 3.65 -5.60
N THR A 51 1.12 3.32 -5.33
CA THR A 51 2.08 2.82 -6.34
C THR A 51 1.61 1.50 -6.93
N ALA A 52 1.13 0.58 -6.08
CA ALA A 52 0.52 -0.67 -6.52
C ALA A 52 -0.67 -0.43 -7.47
N TYR A 53 -1.55 0.49 -7.11
CA TYR A 53 -2.69 0.90 -7.94
C TYR A 53 -2.25 1.53 -9.28
N HIS A 54 -1.27 2.44 -9.25
CA HIS A 54 -0.74 3.03 -10.49
C HIS A 54 -0.09 1.98 -11.39
N THR A 55 0.58 0.99 -10.83
CA THR A 55 1.17 -0.12 -11.59
C THR A 55 0.07 -0.93 -12.32
N ARG A 56 -1.06 -1.17 -11.64
CA ARG A 56 -2.25 -1.80 -12.24
C ARG A 56 -2.84 -0.94 -13.36
N LEU A 57 -3.01 0.37 -13.12
CA LEU A 57 -3.53 1.32 -14.11
C LEU A 57 -2.66 1.41 -15.37
N LEU A 58 -1.34 1.43 -15.21
CA LEU A 58 -0.40 1.43 -16.34
C LEU A 58 -0.54 0.19 -17.21
N THR A 59 -1.02 -0.92 -16.64
CA THR A 59 -1.26 -2.16 -17.39
C THR A 59 -2.64 -2.17 -18.07
N ALA A 60 -3.60 -1.39 -17.58
CA ALA A 60 -5.02 -1.47 -17.96
C ALA A 60 -5.58 -0.23 -18.67
N GLU A 61 -4.74 0.76 -19.00
CA GLU A 61 -5.09 2.03 -19.69
C GLU A 61 -6.44 2.65 -19.28
N THR A 62 -6.71 2.66 -17.97
CA THR A 62 -8.01 3.05 -17.42
C THR A 62 -7.96 4.39 -16.72
N ARG A 63 -9.14 5.01 -16.53
CA ARG A 63 -9.25 6.28 -15.79
C ARG A 63 -8.84 6.11 -14.33
N ILE A 64 -8.07 7.06 -13.83
CA ILE A 64 -7.60 7.11 -12.44
C ILE A 64 -8.80 7.36 -11.51
N GLN A 65 -9.08 6.42 -10.61
CA GLN A 65 -10.04 6.61 -9.52
C GLN A 65 -9.33 7.22 -8.32
N ARG A 66 -9.95 8.24 -7.70
CA ARG A 66 -9.43 8.92 -6.52
C ARG A 66 -10.24 8.53 -5.30
N TYR A 67 -9.54 8.33 -4.18
CA TYR A 67 -10.17 8.14 -2.89
C TYR A 67 -10.94 9.42 -2.49
N ALA A 68 -12.26 9.34 -2.42
CA ALA A 68 -13.12 10.46 -2.06
C ALA A 68 -13.51 10.44 -0.57
N THR A 69 -14.06 9.32 -0.08
CA THR A 69 -14.60 9.23 1.28
C THR A 69 -14.44 7.83 1.87
N GLN A 70 -14.28 7.75 3.18
CA GLN A 70 -14.14 6.51 3.96
C GLN A 70 -15.39 5.62 3.96
N GLU A 71 -16.53 6.14 3.53
CA GLU A 71 -17.77 5.38 3.39
C GLU A 71 -17.73 4.40 2.20
N VAL A 72 -16.92 4.68 1.18
CA VAL A 72 -16.83 3.85 -0.03
C VAL A 72 -16.24 2.47 0.27
N ILE A 73 -15.33 2.38 1.24
CA ILE A 73 -14.63 1.14 1.61
C ILE A 73 -15.35 0.30 2.68
N LYS A 74 -16.49 0.78 3.20
CA LYS A 74 -17.17 0.14 4.33
C LYS A 74 -17.66 -1.26 3.95
N ASP A 75 -18.23 -1.40 2.76
CA ASP A 75 -18.71 -2.66 2.20
C ASP A 75 -17.63 -3.46 1.43
N TRP A 76 -16.46 -2.87 1.16
CA TRP A 76 -15.43 -3.51 0.36
C TRP A 76 -14.66 -4.57 1.16
N THR A 77 -14.50 -5.75 0.57
CA THR A 77 -13.82 -6.90 1.18
C THR A 77 -12.86 -7.53 0.17
N ILE A 78 -11.56 -7.46 0.46
CA ILE A 78 -10.55 -8.17 -0.33
C ILE A 78 -10.67 -9.68 -0.03
N THR A 79 -11.27 -10.44 -0.95
CA THR A 79 -11.44 -11.90 -0.81
C THR A 79 -10.20 -12.68 -1.27
N SER A 80 -9.15 -11.99 -1.71
CA SER A 80 -7.95 -12.63 -2.24
C SER A 80 -7.18 -13.41 -1.15
N PRO A 81 -7.02 -14.74 -1.27
CA PRO A 81 -6.28 -15.56 -0.29
C PRO A 81 -4.78 -15.24 -0.26
N VAL A 82 -4.29 -14.48 -1.26
CA VAL A 82 -2.88 -14.13 -1.42
C VAL A 82 -2.44 -13.05 -0.41
N TYR A 83 -3.37 -12.23 0.09
CA TYR A 83 -3.03 -11.03 0.86
C TYR A 83 -3.86 -10.86 2.15
N PRO A 84 -3.89 -11.85 3.06
CA PRO A 84 -4.74 -11.83 4.26
C PRO A 84 -4.42 -10.67 5.21
N LYS A 85 -3.20 -10.12 5.15
CA LYS A 85 -2.79 -9.02 6.02
C LYS A 85 -3.31 -7.65 5.56
N LEU A 86 -3.75 -7.51 4.31
CA LEU A 86 -4.32 -6.25 3.82
C LEU A 86 -5.65 -5.91 4.51
N GLN A 87 -6.40 -6.89 4.98
CA GLN A 87 -7.65 -6.65 5.70
C GLN A 87 -7.42 -5.92 7.04
N LYS A 88 -6.22 -6.03 7.62
CA LYS A 88 -5.82 -5.24 8.80
C LYS A 88 -5.68 -3.75 8.48
N LEU A 89 -5.38 -3.38 7.24
CA LEU A 89 -5.31 -1.98 6.81
C LEU A 89 -6.69 -1.32 6.79
N LYS A 90 -7.79 -2.07 6.66
CA LYS A 90 -9.15 -1.50 6.73
C LYS A 90 -9.40 -0.73 8.03
N LYS A 91 -8.80 -1.17 9.14
CA LYS A 91 -8.87 -0.47 10.45
C LYS A 91 -7.76 0.57 10.64
N ASN A 92 -6.53 0.26 10.22
CA ASN A 92 -5.37 1.12 10.53
C ASN A 92 -5.15 2.24 9.50
N ASN A 93 -5.39 1.97 8.22
CA ASN A 93 -5.17 2.89 7.10
C ASN A 93 -6.23 2.67 6.01
N PRO A 94 -7.43 3.26 6.16
CA PRO A 94 -8.55 3.11 5.23
C PRO A 94 -8.19 3.49 3.78
N GLU A 95 -7.39 4.54 3.61
CA GLU A 95 -6.92 4.99 2.30
C GLU A 95 -6.01 3.95 1.63
N ALA A 96 -5.07 3.34 2.37
CA ALA A 96 -4.21 2.29 1.84
C ALA A 96 -5.03 1.06 1.43
N TYR A 97 -6.05 0.71 2.21
CA TYR A 97 -6.97 -0.39 1.89
C TYR A 97 -7.73 -0.13 0.58
N TYR A 98 -8.24 1.08 0.37
CA TYR A 98 -8.93 1.47 -0.87
C TYR A 98 -8.07 1.23 -2.12
N TYR A 99 -6.83 1.72 -2.13
CA TYR A 99 -5.96 1.56 -3.29
C TYR A 99 -5.52 0.11 -3.51
N TRP A 100 -5.33 -0.66 -2.43
CA TRP A 100 -5.05 -2.09 -2.54
C TRP A 100 -6.22 -2.88 -3.13
N TYR A 101 -7.45 -2.55 -2.75
CA TYR A 101 -8.64 -3.16 -3.33
C TYR A 101 -8.70 -2.89 -4.85
N LEU A 102 -8.54 -1.64 -5.28
CA LEU A 102 -8.49 -1.28 -6.70
C LEU A 102 -7.28 -1.85 -7.47
N ALA A 103 -6.18 -2.16 -6.78
CA ALA A 103 -5.01 -2.74 -7.41
C ALA A 103 -5.17 -4.25 -7.67
N LEU A 104 -6.02 -4.92 -6.88
CA LEU A 104 -6.17 -6.39 -6.88
C LEU A 104 -7.44 -6.86 -7.60
N GLU A 105 -8.51 -6.08 -7.50
CA GLU A 105 -9.76 -6.30 -8.22
C GLU A 105 -9.70 -5.62 -9.59
#